data_AF-A0A7W5U755-F1
#
_entry.id   AF-A0A7W5U755-F1
#
_cell.length_a   1.000
_cell.length_b   1.000
_cell.length_c   1.000
_cell.angle_alpha   90.00
_cell.angle_beta   90.00
_cell.angle_gamma   90.00
#
_symmetry.space_group_name_H-M   'P 1'
#
loop_
_entity.id
_entity.type
_entity.pdbx_description
1 polymer ?
#
loop_
_entity_poly.entity_id
_entity_poly.type
_entity_poly.pdbx_seq_one_letter_code
_entity_poly.pdbx_strand_id
1 'polypeptide(L)'
;MENASAGRPIEVVHQATLGLVARIEAEAPRLLETAKLLRQSETLRARSRGNSLQLEQIAYQALCELFPTRDRDGLQLVSMIGVSPLRLSVNKWLQENGRLPLIKYLEDALAKCRTEI
;
A
#
# COMPACT_ATOMS: atom_id res chain seq x y z
N MET A 1 9.49 3.37 27.30
CA MET A 1 8.13 3.87 27.02
C MET A 1 7.82 3.46 25.59
N GLU A 2 6.99 2.44 25.40
CA GLU A 2 6.46 2.10 24.08
C GLU A 2 5.86 3.36 23.45
N ASN A 3 5.97 3.50 22.12
CA ASN A 3 5.12 4.41 21.36
C ASN A 3 3.66 3.92 21.43
N ALA A 4 3.06 3.96 22.63
CA ALA A 4 1.67 3.62 22.88
C ALA A 4 0.73 4.57 22.11
N SER A 5 1.24 5.72 21.64
CA SER A 5 0.53 6.65 20.75
C SER A 5 0.50 6.23 19.28
N ALA A 6 1.35 5.28 18.84
CA ALA A 6 1.41 4.88 17.43
C ALA A 6 0.31 3.88 17.03
N GLY A 7 -0.34 3.21 17.99
CA GLY A 7 -1.31 2.14 17.70
C GLY A 7 -0.63 0.81 17.33
N ARG A 8 -1.39 -0.15 16.77
CA ARG A 8 -0.81 -1.44 16.34
C ARG A 8 0.04 -1.21 15.08
N PRO A 9 1.18 -1.93 14.90
CA PRO A 9 2.03 -1.80 13.72
C PRO A 9 1.27 -1.84 12.37
N ILE A 10 0.27 -2.72 12.24
CA ILE A 10 -0.55 -2.82 11.03
C ILE A 10 -1.44 -1.58 10.80
N GLU A 11 -1.93 -0.95 11.88
CA GLU A 11 -2.73 0.27 11.80
C GLU A 11 -1.87 1.45 11.33
N VAL A 12 -0.62 1.54 11.81
CA VAL A 12 0.35 2.55 11.33
C VAL A 12 0.54 2.44 9.82
N VAL A 13 0.76 1.24 9.29
CA VAL A 13 0.93 1.02 7.84
C VAL A 13 -0.36 1.38 7.08
N HIS A 14 -1.52 0.98 7.58
CA HIS A 14 -2.80 1.32 6.95
C HIS A 14 -3.07 2.83 6.94
N GLN A 15 -2.76 3.55 8.02
CA GLN A 15 -2.90 5.01 8.05
C GLN A 15 -1.88 5.70 7.12
N ALA A 16 -0.64 5.22 7.09
CA ALA A 16 0.38 5.75 6.19
C ALA A 16 0.00 5.58 4.71
N THR A 17 -0.57 4.42 4.35
CA THR A 17 -1.03 4.15 2.97
C THR A 17 -2.25 4.99 2.58
N LEU A 18 -3.19 5.23 3.49
CA LEU A 18 -4.29 6.19 3.28
C LEU A 18 -3.75 7.61 3.04
N GLY A 19 -2.82 8.06 3.88
CA GLY A 19 -2.19 9.37 3.73
C GLY A 19 -1.41 9.51 2.42
N LEU A 20 -0.72 8.44 1.99
CA LEU A 20 -0.03 8.41 0.70
C LEU A 20 -1.02 8.54 -0.46
N VAL A 21 -2.09 7.74 -0.48
CA VAL A 21 -3.10 7.79 -1.56
C VAL A 21 -3.78 9.15 -1.60
N ALA A 22 -4.16 9.71 -0.46
CA ALA A 22 -4.78 11.03 -0.38
C ALA A 22 -3.91 12.13 -1.00
N ARG A 23 -2.58 12.06 -0.84
CA ARG A 23 -1.63 13.03 -1.42
C ARG A 23 -1.51 12.89 -2.94
N ILE A 24 -1.55 11.67 -3.47
CA ILE A 24 -1.39 11.43 -4.91
C ILE A 24 -2.72 11.47 -5.69
N GLU A 25 -3.86 11.58 -5.01
CA GLU A 25 -5.19 11.58 -5.64
C GLU A 25 -5.34 12.70 -6.68
N ALA A 26 -4.76 13.87 -6.43
CA ALA A 26 -4.74 14.99 -7.39
C ALA A 26 -4.01 14.66 -8.70
N GLU A 27 -3.09 13.68 -8.66
CA GLU A 27 -2.31 13.23 -9.81
C GLU A 27 -2.90 11.98 -10.48
N ALA A 28 -3.96 11.41 -9.91
CA ALA A 28 -4.54 10.14 -10.33
C ALA A 28 -4.90 10.08 -11.82
N PRO A 29 -5.45 11.14 -12.47
CA PRO A 29 -5.69 11.12 -13.92
C PRO A 29 -4.40 10.94 -14.74
N ARG A 30 -3.31 11.62 -14.37
CA ARG A 30 -2.01 11.48 -15.05
C ARG A 30 -1.39 10.11 -14.83
N LEU A 31 -1.55 9.57 -13.63
CA LEU A 31 -1.10 8.21 -13.30
C LEU A 31 -1.84 7.15 -14.14
N LEU A 32 -3.14 7.31 -14.37
CA LEU A 32 -3.92 6.41 -15.25
C LEU A 32 -3.44 6.48 -16.70
N GLU A 33 -3.27 7.67 -17.26
CA GLU A 33 -2.78 7.83 -18.63
C GLU A 33 -1.39 7.20 -18.79
N THR A 34 -0.50 7.45 -17.84
CA THR A 34 0.81 6.80 -17.81
C THR A 34 0.67 5.28 -17.76
N ALA A 35 -0.18 4.74 -16.88
CA ALA A 35 -0.39 3.30 -16.77
C ALA A 35 -1.00 2.66 -18.03
N LYS A 36 -1.87 3.37 -18.76
CA LYS A 36 -2.40 2.93 -20.06
C LYS A 36 -1.29 2.79 -21.09
N LEU A 37 -0.42 3.79 -21.22
CA LEU A 37 0.74 3.76 -22.10
C LEU A 37 1.68 2.62 -21.72
N LEU A 38 1.94 2.43 -20.42
CA LEU A 38 2.81 1.36 -19.92
C LEU A 38 2.24 -0.04 -20.16
N ARG A 39 0.92 -0.26 -20.10
CA ARG A 39 0.28 -1.57 -20.33
C ARG A 39 0.46 -2.10 -21.75
N GLN A 40 0.68 -1.21 -22.71
CA GLN A 40 1.02 -1.56 -24.09
C GLN A 40 2.42 -2.20 -24.21
N SER A 41 3.23 -2.19 -23.14
CA SER A 41 4.56 -2.82 -23.08
C SER A 41 4.64 -3.89 -21.98
N GLU A 42 4.96 -5.12 -22.37
CA GLU A 42 5.06 -6.27 -21.47
C GLU A 42 6.18 -6.13 -20.41
N THR A 43 7.30 -5.51 -20.80
CA THR A 43 8.44 -5.20 -19.93
C THR A 43 8.07 -4.24 -18.79
N LEU A 44 7.17 -3.29 -19.05
CA LEU A 44 6.76 -2.28 -18.06
C LEU A 44 5.72 -2.82 -17.08
N ARG A 45 4.91 -3.82 -17.48
CA ARG A 45 4.04 -4.59 -16.56
C ARG A 45 4.85 -5.34 -15.50
N ALA A 46 6.01 -5.90 -15.87
CA ALA A 46 6.87 -6.60 -14.92
C ALA A 46 7.50 -5.65 -13.89
N ARG A 47 7.88 -4.44 -14.31
CA ARG A 47 8.47 -3.41 -13.44
C ARG A 47 7.50 -2.91 -12.35
N SER A 48 6.21 -2.80 -12.68
CA SER A 48 5.17 -2.42 -11.70
C SER A 48 5.04 -3.39 -10.52
N ARG A 49 5.37 -4.68 -10.69
CA ARG A 49 5.36 -5.67 -9.60
C ARG A 49 6.52 -5.51 -8.63
N GLY A 50 7.68 -5.01 -9.09
CA GLY A 50 8.85 -4.76 -8.24
C GLY A 50 8.62 -3.67 -7.20
N ASN A 51 7.75 -2.70 -7.48
CA ASN A 51 7.47 -1.58 -6.58
C ASN A 51 6.77 -2.00 -5.27
N SER A 52 6.01 -3.10 -5.27
CA SER A 52 5.35 -3.58 -4.05
C SER A 52 6.33 -4.15 -3.03
N LEU A 53 7.32 -4.92 -3.47
CA LEU A 53 8.37 -5.45 -2.59
C LEU A 53 9.22 -4.32 -1.99
N GLN A 54 9.50 -3.28 -2.78
CA GLN A 54 10.20 -2.10 -2.28
C GLN A 54 9.38 -1.39 -1.19
N LEU A 55 8.06 -1.26 -1.37
CA LEU A 55 7.19 -0.64 -0.37
C LEU A 55 7.08 -1.48 0.91
N GLU A 56 7.02 -2.81 0.79
CA GLU A 56 7.07 -3.75 1.93
C GLU A 56 8.39 -3.58 2.72
N GLN A 57 9.53 -3.42 2.03
CA GLN A 57 10.83 -3.19 2.65
C GLN A 57 10.91 -1.84 3.37
N ILE A 58 10.40 -0.77 2.77
CA ILE A 58 10.34 0.57 3.38
C ILE A 58 9.46 0.53 4.64
N ALA A 59 8.29 -0.11 4.54
CA ALA A 59 7.39 -0.27 5.68
C ALA A 59 8.06 -1.08 6.80
N TYR A 60 8.78 -2.14 6.48
CA TYR A 60 9.52 -2.93 7.48
C TYR A 60 10.58 -2.11 8.20
N GLN A 61 11.39 -1.34 7.48
CA GLN A 61 12.42 -0.48 8.08
C GLN A 61 11.80 0.56 9.01
N ALA A 62 10.76 1.27 8.54
CA ALA A 62 10.04 2.25 9.37
C ALA A 62 9.40 1.60 10.61
N LEU A 63 8.81 0.41 10.47
CA LEU A 63 8.26 -0.32 11.61
C LEU A 63 9.35 -0.74 12.60
N CYS A 64 10.53 -1.13 12.12
CA CYS A 64 11.65 -1.49 12.98
C CYS A 64 12.17 -0.31 13.81
N GLU A 65 12.13 0.90 13.25
CA GLU A 65 12.48 2.15 13.93
C GLU A 65 11.40 2.57 14.93
N LEU A 66 10.12 2.48 14.55
CA LEU A 66 8.98 2.88 15.39
C LEU A 66 8.72 1.90 16.55
N PHE A 67 9.02 0.62 16.37
CA PHE A 67 8.77 -0.47 17.32
C PHE A 67 10.05 -1.29 17.60
N PRO A 68 11.08 -0.70 18.22
CA PRO A 68 12.40 -1.31 18.35
C PRO A 68 12.44 -2.56 19.24
N THR A 69 11.47 -2.73 20.13
CA THR A 69 11.38 -3.86 21.08
C THR A 69 10.51 -5.01 20.58
N ARG A 70 9.80 -4.86 19.45
CA ARG A 70 8.97 -5.92 18.90
C ARG A 70 9.80 -6.95 18.13
N ASP A 71 9.24 -8.14 18.04
CA ASP A 71 9.79 -9.23 17.25
C ASP A 71 9.94 -8.83 15.78
N ARG A 72 11.12 -9.12 15.21
CA ARG A 72 11.50 -8.67 13.86
C ARG A 72 10.74 -9.46 12.80
N ASP A 73 10.56 -10.76 12.99
CA ASP A 73 9.81 -11.59 12.05
C ASP A 73 8.33 -11.18 12.02
N GLY A 74 7.76 -10.87 13.19
CA GLY A 74 6.42 -10.29 13.30
C GLY A 74 6.27 -8.95 12.58
N LEU A 75 7.26 -8.04 12.70
CA LEU A 75 7.24 -6.76 11.97
C LEU A 75 7.41 -6.96 10.45
N GLN A 76 8.17 -7.94 10.01
CA GLN A 76 8.30 -8.31 8.60
C GLN A 76 6.98 -8.85 8.05
N LEU A 77 6.29 -9.73 8.77
CA LEU A 77 4.96 -10.19 8.39
C LEU A 77 3.96 -9.04 8.31
N VAL A 78 3.99 -8.12 9.28
CA VAL A 78 3.13 -6.93 9.26
C VAL A 78 3.40 -6.05 8.04
N SER A 79 4.66 -5.87 7.62
CA SER A 79 4.95 -5.03 6.45
C SER A 79 4.40 -5.65 5.16
N MET A 80 4.51 -6.97 5.00
CA MET A 80 3.96 -7.71 3.86
C MET A 80 2.42 -7.60 3.81
N ILE A 81 1.78 -7.86 4.94
CA ILE A 81 0.31 -7.87 5.05
C ILE A 81 -0.25 -6.45 4.96
N GLY A 82 0.32 -5.49 5.70
CA GLY A 82 -0.18 -4.12 5.79
C GLY A 82 -0.08 -3.34 4.48
N VAL A 83 0.84 -3.69 3.59
CA VAL A 83 0.97 -3.08 2.25
C VAL A 83 0.03 -3.73 1.22
N SER A 84 -0.38 -4.98 1.45
CA SER A 84 -1.18 -5.76 0.49
C SER A 84 -2.49 -5.09 0.04
N PRO A 85 -3.26 -4.40 0.91
CA PRO A 85 -4.46 -3.66 0.50
C PRO A 85 -4.19 -2.59 -0.56
N LEU A 86 -3.07 -1.86 -0.46
CA LEU A 86 -2.68 -0.86 -1.45
C LEU A 86 -2.35 -1.50 -2.80
N ARG A 87 -1.62 -2.62 -2.80
CA ARG A 87 -1.35 -3.36 -4.04
C ARG A 87 -2.64 -3.83 -4.70
N LEU A 88 -3.56 -4.39 -3.91
CA LEU A 88 -4.85 -4.87 -4.40
C LEU A 88 -5.70 -3.72 -4.98
N SER A 89 -5.76 -2.59 -4.28
CA SER A 89 -6.55 -1.43 -4.69
C SER A 89 -6.03 -0.80 -5.98
N VAL A 90 -4.71 -0.60 -6.11
CA VAL A 90 -4.08 -0.06 -7.34
C VAL A 90 -4.35 -0.99 -8.53
N ASN A 91 -4.19 -2.31 -8.35
CA ASN A 91 -4.47 -3.26 -9.43
C ASN A 91 -5.92 -3.17 -9.91
N LYS A 92 -6.88 -3.15 -8.97
CA LYS A 92 -8.31 -3.05 -9.28
C LYS A 92 -8.67 -1.71 -9.91
N TRP A 93 -8.14 -0.61 -9.37
CA TRP A 93 -8.33 0.73 -9.91
C TRP A 93 -7.87 0.84 -11.37
N LEU A 94 -6.68 0.30 -11.67
CA LEU A 94 -6.17 0.28 -13.04
C LEU A 94 -6.96 -0.68 -13.96
N GLN A 95 -7.46 -1.82 -13.45
CA GLN A 95 -8.32 -2.74 -14.22
C GLN A 95 -9.65 -2.09 -14.60
N GLU A 96 -10.25 -1.34 -13.67
CA GLU A 96 -11.50 -0.61 -13.87
C GLU A 96 -11.30 0.78 -14.50
N ASN A 97 -10.09 1.06 -15.02
CA ASN A 97 -9.75 2.31 -15.68
C ASN A 97 -10.08 3.56 -14.85
N GLY A 98 -9.92 3.47 -13.53
CA GLY A 98 -10.16 4.55 -12.59
C GLY A 98 -11.62 4.98 -12.47
N ARG A 99 -12.57 4.04 -12.57
CA ARG A 99 -14.02 4.32 -12.45
C ARG A 99 -14.38 5.11 -11.19
N LEU A 100 -13.67 4.90 -10.08
CA LEU A 100 -13.78 5.67 -8.85
C LEU A 100 -12.40 6.25 -8.45
N PRO A 101 -12.37 7.24 -7.54
CA PRO A 101 -11.13 7.71 -6.90
C PRO A 101 -10.33 6.55 -6.28
N LEU A 102 -8.99 6.59 -6.34
CA LEU A 102 -8.13 5.49 -5.86
C LEU A 102 -8.35 5.24 -4.36
N ILE A 103 -8.58 6.31 -3.59
CA ILE A 103 -8.90 6.21 -2.16
C ILE A 103 -10.08 5.27 -1.88
N LYS A 104 -11.10 5.21 -2.75
CA LYS A 104 -12.26 4.31 -2.56
C LYS A 104 -11.88 2.85 -2.71
N TYR A 105 -11.03 2.52 -3.68
CA TYR A 105 -10.52 1.15 -3.82
C TYR A 105 -9.65 0.74 -2.61
N LEU A 106 -8.88 1.69 -2.04
CA LEU A 106 -8.06 1.42 -0.86
C LEU A 106 -8.93 1.22 0.39
N GLU A 107 -9.93 2.06 0.63
CA GLU A 107 -10.89 1.91 1.73
C GLU A 107 -11.56 0.53 1.70
N ASP A 108 -12.04 0.10 0.53
CA ASP A 108 -12.64 -1.22 0.33
C ASP A 108 -11.65 -2.37 0.60
N ALA A 109 -10.41 -2.24 0.09
CA ALA A 109 -9.37 -3.25 0.28
C ALA A 109 -8.95 -3.36 1.76
N LEU A 110 -8.85 -2.24 2.47
CA LEU A 110 -8.57 -2.21 3.90
C LEU A 110 -9.71 -2.81 4.72
N ALA A 111 -10.96 -2.53 4.35
CA ALA A 111 -12.12 -3.13 4.99
C ALA A 111 -12.10 -4.66 4.86
N LYS A 112 -11.82 -5.18 3.65
CA LYS A 112 -11.67 -6.62 3.41
C LYS A 112 -10.49 -7.23 4.16
N CYS A 113 -9.34 -6.55 4.20
CA CYS A 113 -8.18 -7.03 4.95
C CYS A 113 -8.51 -7.24 6.44
N ARG A 114 -9.28 -6.32 7.04
CA ARG A 114 -9.72 -6.42 8.44
C ARG A 114 -10.75 -7.52 8.71
N THR A 115 -11.46 -8.01 7.70
CA THR A 115 -12.42 -9.11 7.89
C THR A 115 -11.77 -10.49 7.79
N GLU A 116 -10.61 -10.59 7.12
CA GLU A 116 -9.90 -11.85 6.88
C GLU A 116 -8.82 -12.15 7.93
N ILE A 117 -8.49 -11.19 8.81
CA ILE A 117 -7.42 -11.25 9.82
C ILE A 117 -7.98 -10.87 11.18
#